data_AF-A0A384IZV8-F1
#
_entry.id   AF-A0A384IZV8-F1
#
_cell.length_a   1.000
_cell.length_b   1.000
_cell.length_c   1.000
_cell.angle_alpha   90.00
_cell.angle_beta   90.00
_cell.angle_gamma   90.00
#
_symmetry.space_group_name_H-M   'P 1'
#
loop_
_entity.id
_entity.type
_entity.pdbx_description
1 polymer ?
#
loop_
_entity_poly.entity_id
_entity_poly.type
_entity_poly.pdbx_seq_one_letter_code
_entity_poly.pdbx_strand_id
1 'polypeptide(L)'
;MTSPAEPLLPGTRRALLHRIATAQAEGRAPSLVAAVRRQGQTVWDGSRSCVDGHAPDSDTQFRIGSLTKTFTAVLVLRLRDEGLLDLPDPLERHLPGTGAGEVTIHQLLGHSAGLGAETTAPWWERTPGSLRPTLADVLGEQIAMHPPGQRHHYSNPGYTLLGSLVEAVRGASWEEVLRREVLEPLGMHRTGSLPRAPHAGGWAVHPWADAMLPEPAEDLGLMAPAGQLWSTTADLLRFAAFLAEGDDRVLGAASVEEMKQPSAAPETASLDQYGLGLQLIRRKGRTFIGHTGSLPGFLAALWVSAEDDVAAVVLVNATSGVAIGEVAADLVDIVAEAEPRIPEPWRPLPEIDAELLALTGAWYWATRPTLLRLTADRGLELRQVNGQGRGARFVARPDGTWVGLDGYYAGETLRIVRNPDGSVSHLDLGSFVFTREPYDPAAAVPGGVDEKGWRGLGDQGAS
;
A
#
# COMPACT_ATOMS: atom_id res chain seq x y z
N MET A 1 26.74 -7.85 8.78
CA MET A 1 27.13 -8.86 7.77
C MET A 1 25.82 -9.38 7.19
N THR A 2 25.43 -8.90 6.02
CA THR A 2 24.32 -9.50 5.27
C THR A 2 24.82 -10.84 4.76
N SER A 3 24.23 -11.93 5.23
CA SER A 3 24.44 -13.24 4.60
C SER A 3 24.15 -13.09 3.10
N PRO A 4 24.96 -13.68 2.20
CA PRO A 4 24.61 -13.70 0.79
C PRO A 4 23.19 -14.28 0.65
N ALA A 5 22.35 -13.71 -0.21
CA ALA A 5 20.99 -14.21 -0.35
C ALA A 5 21.03 -15.69 -0.72
N GLU A 6 20.41 -16.50 0.12
CA GLU A 6 20.29 -17.90 -0.15
C GLU A 6 19.38 -18.06 -1.37
N PRO A 7 19.81 -18.80 -2.40
CA PRO A 7 18.96 -19.08 -3.54
C PRO A 7 17.72 -19.85 -3.07
N LEU A 8 16.55 -19.53 -3.64
CA LEU A 8 15.32 -20.27 -3.35
C LEU A 8 15.53 -21.77 -3.53
N LEU A 9 14.89 -22.56 -2.68
CA LEU A 9 14.89 -24.01 -2.75
C LEU A 9 14.44 -24.48 -4.16
N PRO A 10 15.02 -25.58 -4.68
CA PRO A 10 14.65 -26.10 -6.00
C PRO A 10 13.14 -26.35 -6.18
N GLY A 11 12.46 -26.77 -5.10
CA GLY A 11 11.00 -26.95 -5.08
C GLY A 11 10.24 -25.65 -5.29
N THR A 12 10.62 -24.58 -4.58
CA THR A 12 10.03 -23.24 -4.71
C THR A 12 10.22 -22.69 -6.13
N ARG A 13 11.44 -22.78 -6.68
CA ARG A 13 11.73 -22.34 -8.06
C ARG A 13 10.88 -23.07 -9.09
N ARG A 14 10.68 -24.38 -8.92
CA ARG A 14 9.82 -25.19 -9.78
C ARG A 14 8.34 -24.80 -9.65
N ALA A 15 7.86 -24.51 -8.45
CA ALA A 15 6.49 -24.07 -8.20
C ALA A 15 6.19 -22.72 -8.86
N LEU A 16 7.10 -21.74 -8.73
CA LEU A 16 7.02 -20.44 -9.42
C LEU A 16 6.97 -20.62 -10.94
N LEU A 17 7.89 -21.44 -11.47
CA LEU A 17 7.95 -21.75 -12.90
C LEU A 17 6.68 -22.43 -13.42
N HIS A 18 6.16 -23.39 -12.67
CA HIS A 18 4.91 -24.07 -12.98
C HIS A 18 3.75 -23.07 -13.00
N ARG A 19 3.65 -22.19 -11.98
CA ARG A 19 2.57 -21.22 -11.87
C ARG A 19 2.49 -20.27 -13.06
N ILE A 20 3.63 -19.74 -13.51
CA ILE A 20 3.68 -18.86 -14.69
C ILE A 20 3.46 -19.62 -16.00
N ALA A 21 3.89 -20.89 -16.09
CA ALA A 21 3.66 -21.72 -17.26
C ALA A 21 2.19 -22.08 -17.44
N THR A 22 1.50 -22.43 -16.35
CA THR A 22 0.06 -22.63 -16.34
C THR A 22 -0.68 -21.35 -16.71
N ALA A 23 -0.31 -20.21 -16.10
CA ALA A 23 -0.90 -18.91 -16.43
C ALA A 23 -0.76 -18.56 -17.91
N GLN A 24 0.43 -18.74 -18.47
CA GLN A 24 0.70 -18.42 -19.86
C GLN A 24 -0.09 -19.34 -20.80
N ALA A 25 -0.07 -20.66 -20.56
CA ALA A 25 -0.72 -21.63 -21.42
C ALA A 25 -2.26 -21.54 -21.37
N GLU A 26 -2.84 -21.56 -20.16
CA GLU A 26 -4.30 -21.51 -19.99
C GLU A 26 -4.88 -20.13 -20.30
N GLY A 27 -4.13 -19.07 -19.97
CA GLY A 27 -4.48 -17.69 -20.32
C GLY A 27 -4.19 -17.33 -21.77
N ARG A 28 -3.60 -18.25 -22.55
CA ARG A 28 -3.28 -18.08 -23.98
C ARG A 28 -2.47 -16.81 -24.26
N ALA A 29 -1.60 -16.44 -23.31
CA ALA A 29 -0.76 -15.27 -23.40
C ALA A 29 0.41 -15.52 -24.36
N PRO A 30 0.67 -14.64 -25.34
CA PRO A 30 1.80 -14.84 -26.26
C PRO A 30 3.16 -14.81 -25.55
N SER A 31 3.29 -13.96 -24.53
CA SER A 31 4.47 -13.84 -23.69
C SER A 31 4.09 -13.42 -22.27
N LEU A 32 4.80 -14.00 -21.30
CA LEU A 32 4.70 -13.69 -19.88
C LEU A 32 6.11 -13.71 -19.27
N VAL A 33 6.46 -12.65 -18.54
CA VAL A 33 7.66 -12.58 -17.71
C VAL A 33 7.28 -12.26 -16.27
N ALA A 34 7.99 -12.85 -15.32
CA ALA A 34 7.79 -12.61 -13.91
C ALA A 34 9.12 -12.58 -13.16
N ALA A 35 9.13 -11.87 -12.04
CA ALA A 35 10.25 -11.87 -11.10
C ALA A 35 9.75 -11.73 -9.67
N VAL A 36 10.52 -12.26 -8.72
CA VAL A 36 10.24 -12.20 -7.29
C VAL A 36 11.45 -11.63 -6.55
N ARG A 37 11.17 -10.65 -5.68
CA ARG A 37 12.11 -10.11 -4.69
C ARG A 37 11.80 -10.69 -3.32
N ARG A 38 12.83 -10.98 -2.54
CA ARG A 38 12.78 -11.30 -1.11
C ARG A 38 14.00 -10.72 -0.41
N GLN A 39 13.84 -10.14 0.78
CA GLN A 39 14.98 -9.66 1.60
C GLN A 39 15.93 -8.73 0.84
N GLY A 40 15.38 -7.71 0.19
CA GLY A 40 16.21 -6.74 -0.54
C GLY A 40 16.66 -7.18 -1.93
N GLN A 41 16.48 -8.44 -2.33
CA GLN A 41 17.13 -8.99 -3.52
C GLN A 41 16.16 -9.72 -4.44
N THR A 42 16.41 -9.65 -5.75
CA THR A 42 15.75 -10.52 -6.72
C THR A 42 16.24 -11.95 -6.53
N VAL A 43 15.32 -12.86 -6.17
CA VAL A 43 15.63 -14.26 -5.85
C VAL A 43 15.19 -15.24 -6.94
N TRP A 44 14.33 -14.78 -7.84
CA TRP A 44 13.83 -15.56 -8.96
C TRP A 44 13.34 -14.67 -10.10
N ASP A 45 13.58 -15.12 -11.33
CA ASP A 45 13.02 -14.61 -12.56
C ASP A 45 12.63 -15.80 -13.46
N GLY A 46 11.63 -15.59 -14.31
CA GLY A 46 11.21 -16.61 -15.26
C GLY A 46 10.29 -16.05 -16.34
N SER A 47 10.29 -16.69 -17.50
CA SER A 47 9.44 -16.32 -18.62
C SER A 47 8.90 -17.49 -19.41
N ARG A 48 7.84 -17.23 -20.17
CA ARG A 48 7.23 -18.13 -21.15
C ARG A 48 6.81 -17.32 -22.36
N SER A 49 7.06 -17.86 -23.54
CA SER A 49 6.66 -17.25 -24.81
C SER A 49 6.33 -18.35 -25.81
N CYS A 50 5.32 -18.11 -26.65
CA CYS A 50 5.02 -18.94 -27.82
C CYS A 50 5.56 -18.32 -29.12
N VAL A 51 6.21 -17.16 -29.04
CA VAL A 51 6.77 -16.45 -30.19
C VAL A 51 8.28 -16.72 -30.23
N ASP A 52 8.72 -17.50 -31.22
CA ASP A 52 10.13 -17.86 -31.40
C ASP A 52 11.03 -16.61 -31.47
N GLY A 53 12.15 -16.65 -30.75
CA GLY A 53 13.10 -15.53 -30.68
C GLY A 53 12.62 -14.32 -29.85
N HIS A 54 11.43 -14.38 -29.23
CA HIS A 54 10.84 -13.30 -28.44
C HIS A 54 10.55 -13.74 -27.00
N ALA A 55 11.38 -14.61 -26.44
CA ALA A 55 11.35 -14.93 -25.02
C ALA A 55 11.81 -13.69 -24.24
N PRO A 56 10.96 -13.10 -23.37
CA PRO A 56 11.35 -11.92 -22.61
C PRO A 56 12.29 -12.33 -21.48
N ASP A 57 13.15 -11.40 -21.10
CA ASP A 57 13.99 -11.45 -19.91
C ASP A 57 13.60 -10.34 -18.91
N SER A 58 14.37 -10.21 -17.83
CA SER A 58 14.13 -9.20 -16.80
C SER A 58 14.35 -7.76 -17.27
N ASP A 59 14.96 -7.54 -18.44
CA ASP A 59 15.24 -6.22 -19.01
C ASP A 59 14.27 -5.86 -20.16
N THR A 60 13.45 -6.80 -20.62
CA THR A 60 12.48 -6.57 -21.70
C THR A 60 11.34 -5.68 -21.21
N GLN A 61 11.11 -4.56 -21.88
CA GLN A 61 10.03 -3.64 -21.51
C GLN A 61 8.64 -4.16 -21.91
N PHE A 62 7.67 -3.95 -21.03
CA PHE A 62 6.24 -4.10 -21.28
C PHE A 62 5.52 -2.81 -20.89
N ARG A 63 4.39 -2.53 -21.53
CA ARG A 63 3.52 -1.45 -21.10
C ARG A 63 2.84 -1.84 -19.79
N ILE A 64 2.85 -0.94 -18.81
CA ILE A 64 2.39 -1.27 -17.45
C ILE A 64 1.00 -0.71 -17.12
N GLY A 65 0.36 -0.01 -18.05
CA GLY A 65 -1.00 0.52 -17.88
C GLY A 65 -1.15 1.29 -16.56
N SER A 66 -2.27 1.09 -15.89
CA SER A 66 -2.63 1.73 -14.63
C SER A 66 -1.62 1.61 -13.48
N LEU A 67 -0.65 0.70 -13.51
CA LEU A 67 0.47 0.72 -12.55
C LEU A 67 1.25 2.06 -12.60
N THR A 68 1.16 2.79 -13.71
CA THR A 68 1.62 4.17 -13.87
C THR A 68 1.08 5.13 -12.80
N LYS A 69 -0.15 4.94 -12.34
CA LYS A 69 -0.80 5.83 -11.37
C LYS A 69 -0.01 5.92 -10.06
N THR A 70 0.56 4.81 -9.62
CA THR A 70 1.38 4.78 -8.41
C THR A 70 2.60 5.71 -8.54
N PHE A 71 3.21 5.80 -9.72
CA PHE A 71 4.31 6.75 -9.97
C PHE A 71 3.85 8.20 -9.92
N THR A 72 2.69 8.50 -10.51
CA THR A 72 2.07 9.84 -10.43
C THR A 72 1.74 10.22 -8.99
N ALA A 73 1.21 9.28 -8.20
CA ALA A 73 0.92 9.49 -6.78
C ALA A 73 2.18 9.81 -5.96
N VAL A 74 3.30 9.13 -6.22
CA VAL A 74 4.59 9.42 -5.58
C VAL A 74 5.04 10.85 -5.86
N LEU A 75 4.90 11.34 -7.09
CA LEU A 75 5.25 12.73 -7.42
C LEU A 75 4.40 13.73 -6.63
N VAL A 76 3.09 13.50 -6.54
CA VAL A 76 2.18 14.39 -5.79
C VAL A 76 2.53 14.41 -4.30
N LEU A 77 2.82 13.26 -3.71
CA LEU A 77 3.21 13.15 -2.30
C LEU A 77 4.58 13.77 -2.02
N ARG A 78 5.50 13.71 -3.00
CA ARG A 78 6.75 14.44 -2.93
C ARG A 78 6.54 15.96 -2.90
N LEU A 79 5.65 16.48 -3.74
CA LEU A 79 5.28 17.91 -3.69
C LEU A 79 4.73 18.31 -2.31
N ARG A 80 3.95 17.42 -1.68
CA ARG A 80 3.44 17.61 -0.32
C ARG A 80 4.56 17.61 0.71
N ASP A 81 5.47 16.64 0.69
CA ASP A 81 6.58 16.56 1.64
C ASP A 81 7.53 17.77 1.53
N GLU A 82 7.63 18.37 0.34
CA GLU A 82 8.36 19.61 0.08
C GLU A 82 7.58 20.89 0.49
N GLY A 83 6.34 20.75 0.98
CA GLY A 83 5.49 21.87 1.42
C GLY A 83 4.94 22.74 0.28
N LEU A 84 4.91 22.22 -0.96
CA LEU A 84 4.42 22.94 -2.13
C LEU A 84 2.89 22.87 -2.28
N LEU A 85 2.27 21.86 -1.69
CA LEU A 85 0.82 21.66 -1.62
C LEU A 85 0.46 20.88 -0.35
N ASP A 86 -0.80 20.98 0.08
CA ASP A 86 -1.37 20.09 1.08
C ASP A 86 -2.40 19.15 0.43
N LEU A 87 -2.48 17.88 0.86
CA LEU A 87 -3.45 16.94 0.26
C LEU A 87 -4.92 17.38 0.40
N PRO A 88 -5.34 18.06 1.50
CA PRO A 88 -6.68 18.64 1.62
C PRO A 88 -6.92 19.89 0.77
N ASP A 89 -5.91 20.44 0.10
CA ASP A 89 -6.12 21.61 -0.76
C ASP A 89 -7.12 21.29 -1.88
N PRO A 90 -8.05 22.22 -2.19
CA PRO A 90 -8.85 22.13 -3.40
C PRO A 90 -7.94 22.24 -4.63
N LEU A 91 -8.24 21.48 -5.67
CA LEU A 91 -7.45 21.44 -6.90
C LEU A 91 -7.30 22.84 -7.52
N GLU A 92 -8.34 23.68 -7.47
CA GLU A 92 -8.35 25.04 -8.05
C GLU A 92 -7.22 25.93 -7.53
N ARG A 93 -6.73 25.67 -6.30
CA ARG A 93 -5.62 26.42 -5.70
C ARG A 93 -4.32 26.28 -6.50
N HIS A 94 -4.10 25.11 -7.11
CA HIS A 94 -2.85 24.75 -7.76
C HIS A 94 -2.99 24.53 -9.27
N LEU A 95 -4.20 24.20 -9.74
CA LEU A 95 -4.53 23.96 -11.14
C LEU A 95 -5.91 24.56 -11.45
N PRO A 96 -6.00 25.89 -11.63
CA PRO A 96 -7.27 26.58 -11.81
C PRO A 96 -7.92 26.32 -13.18
N GLY A 97 -9.23 26.49 -13.28
CA GLY A 97 -9.98 26.46 -14.54
C GLY A 97 -10.22 25.06 -15.13
N THR A 98 -10.08 24.01 -14.33
CA THR A 98 -10.28 22.61 -14.78
C THR A 98 -11.75 22.19 -14.81
N GLY A 99 -12.62 22.92 -14.10
CA GLY A 99 -14.01 22.50 -13.86
C GLY A 99 -14.16 21.43 -12.76
N ALA A 100 -13.05 20.89 -12.24
CA ALA A 100 -13.00 19.97 -11.10
C ALA A 100 -12.42 20.65 -9.84
N GLY A 101 -12.36 21.99 -9.80
CA GLY A 101 -11.58 22.75 -8.83
C GLY A 101 -11.90 22.51 -7.34
N GLU A 102 -13.13 22.12 -7.01
CA GLU A 102 -13.60 21.89 -5.64
C GLU A 102 -13.13 20.55 -5.04
N VAL A 103 -12.70 19.60 -5.87
CA VAL A 103 -12.20 18.31 -5.35
C VAL A 103 -10.81 18.49 -4.76
N THR A 104 -10.52 17.74 -3.70
CA THR A 104 -9.20 17.80 -3.06
C THR A 104 -8.18 16.89 -3.74
N ILE A 105 -6.90 17.19 -3.57
CA ILE A 105 -5.80 16.37 -4.07
C ILE A 105 -5.85 14.96 -3.45
N HIS A 106 -6.17 14.85 -2.16
CA HIS A 106 -6.39 13.58 -1.45
C HIS A 106 -7.49 12.73 -2.13
N GLN A 107 -8.61 13.36 -2.50
CA GLN A 107 -9.72 12.67 -3.15
C GLN A 107 -9.36 12.18 -4.56
N LEU A 108 -8.51 12.90 -5.29
CA LEU A 108 -8.00 12.44 -6.58
C LEU A 108 -7.10 11.21 -6.43
N LEU A 109 -6.13 11.27 -5.51
CA LEU A 109 -5.19 10.18 -5.22
C LEU A 109 -5.92 8.90 -4.80
N GLY A 110 -6.92 9.04 -3.95
CA GLY A 110 -7.71 7.95 -3.39
C GLY A 110 -8.94 7.53 -4.21
N HIS A 111 -9.09 8.04 -5.43
CA HIS A 111 -10.26 7.79 -6.29
C HIS A 111 -11.61 8.05 -5.59
N SER A 112 -11.70 9.09 -4.76
CA SER A 112 -12.95 9.47 -4.09
C SER A 112 -13.48 10.85 -4.53
N ALA A 113 -12.89 11.44 -5.57
CA ALA A 113 -13.32 12.74 -6.11
C ALA A 113 -14.70 12.72 -6.82
N GLY A 114 -15.24 11.53 -7.12
CA GLY A 114 -16.55 11.38 -7.77
C GLY A 114 -16.54 11.72 -9.27
N LEU A 115 -15.37 11.79 -9.90
CA LEU A 115 -15.19 12.07 -11.33
C LEU A 115 -15.60 10.89 -12.21
N GLY A 116 -15.79 11.14 -13.51
CA GLY A 116 -15.97 10.09 -14.53
C GLY A 116 -14.82 9.07 -14.52
N ALA A 117 -15.15 7.79 -14.73
CA ALA A 117 -14.16 6.72 -14.71
C ALA A 117 -13.21 6.79 -15.92
N GLU A 118 -13.77 7.12 -17.07
CA GLU A 118 -13.08 7.22 -18.36
C GLU A 118 -13.25 8.62 -18.97
N THR A 119 -12.31 9.00 -19.82
CA THR A 119 -12.41 10.19 -20.68
C THR A 119 -13.53 10.02 -21.72
N THR A 120 -13.97 11.13 -22.31
CA THR A 120 -14.95 11.12 -23.40
C THR A 120 -14.42 10.42 -24.66
N ALA A 121 -15.35 9.98 -25.53
CA ALA A 121 -15.04 9.35 -26.80
C ALA A 121 -14.17 10.23 -27.71
N PRO A 122 -13.31 9.65 -28.57
CA PRO A 122 -13.19 8.22 -28.90
C PRO A 122 -12.39 7.41 -27.85
N TRP A 123 -12.35 6.09 -28.02
CA TRP A 123 -11.62 5.15 -27.13
C TRP A 123 -10.15 5.55 -26.98
N TRP A 124 -9.82 6.12 -25.82
CA TRP A 124 -8.54 6.81 -25.60
C TRP A 124 -7.32 5.87 -25.60
N GLU A 125 -7.51 4.60 -25.23
CA GLU A 125 -6.42 3.61 -25.20
C GLU A 125 -6.00 3.15 -26.61
N ARG A 126 -6.84 3.42 -27.63
CA ARG A 126 -6.63 3.04 -29.05
C ARG A 126 -6.67 4.23 -30.00
N THR A 127 -6.59 5.45 -29.48
CA THR A 127 -6.50 6.65 -30.30
C THR A 127 -5.41 7.58 -29.78
N PRO A 128 -4.72 8.32 -30.66
CA PRO A 128 -3.61 9.17 -30.24
C PRO A 128 -4.10 10.27 -29.29
N GLY A 129 -3.26 10.61 -28.30
CA GLY A 129 -3.52 11.66 -27.33
C GLY A 129 -3.69 13.05 -27.94
N SER A 130 -3.23 13.27 -29.18
CA SER A 130 -3.44 14.51 -29.94
C SER A 130 -4.92 14.83 -30.20
N LEU A 131 -5.82 13.85 -30.05
CA LEU A 131 -7.27 14.05 -30.09
C LEU A 131 -7.85 14.61 -28.78
N ARG A 132 -7.04 14.75 -27.72
CA ARG A 132 -7.38 15.36 -26.42
C ARG A 132 -6.31 16.39 -26.02
N PRO A 133 -6.18 17.51 -26.75
CA PRO A 133 -5.13 18.50 -26.51
C PRO A 133 -5.31 19.28 -25.20
N THR A 134 -6.51 19.28 -24.60
CA THR A 134 -6.82 20.03 -23.38
C THR A 134 -7.44 19.16 -22.29
N LEU A 135 -7.41 19.63 -21.04
CA LEU A 135 -8.10 18.99 -19.93
C LEU A 135 -9.62 18.94 -20.12
N ALA A 136 -10.21 19.92 -20.82
CA ALA A 136 -11.63 19.90 -21.14
C ALA A 136 -11.98 18.73 -22.07
N ASP A 137 -11.11 18.38 -23.02
CA ASP A 137 -11.31 17.21 -23.90
C ASP A 137 -11.25 15.89 -23.12
N VAL A 138 -10.42 15.85 -22.06
CA VAL A 138 -10.30 14.68 -21.18
C VAL A 138 -11.50 14.53 -20.25
N LEU A 139 -11.93 15.62 -19.62
CA LEU A 139 -13.00 15.59 -18.60
C LEU A 139 -14.40 15.57 -19.21
N GLY A 140 -14.58 16.17 -20.38
CA GLY A 140 -15.90 16.36 -20.99
C GLY A 140 -16.75 17.39 -20.26
N GLU A 141 -18.02 17.53 -20.70
CA GLU A 141 -18.96 18.49 -20.13
C GLU A 141 -19.47 18.06 -18.75
N GLN A 142 -19.72 16.76 -18.56
CA GLN A 142 -20.19 16.20 -17.29
C GLN A 142 -19.00 15.63 -16.50
N ILE A 143 -18.42 16.47 -15.64
CA ILE A 143 -17.21 16.14 -14.86
C ILE A 143 -17.54 15.27 -13.64
N ALA A 144 -18.54 15.68 -12.85
CA ALA A 144 -18.94 15.03 -11.61
C ALA A 144 -20.04 13.97 -11.86
N MET A 145 -19.75 12.73 -11.48
CA MET A 145 -20.70 11.60 -11.49
C MET A 145 -21.28 11.35 -10.10
N HIS A 146 -20.50 11.65 -9.06
CA HIS A 146 -20.86 11.43 -7.66
C HIS A 146 -20.39 12.61 -6.80
N PRO A 147 -20.99 12.82 -5.62
CA PRO A 147 -20.48 13.82 -4.69
C PRO A 147 -19.06 13.45 -4.19
N PRO A 148 -18.12 14.40 -4.15
CA PRO A 148 -16.76 14.15 -3.68
C PRO A 148 -16.71 13.61 -2.24
N GLY A 149 -15.80 12.68 -1.98
CA GLY A 149 -15.54 12.07 -0.68
C GLY A 149 -16.55 11.02 -0.22
N GLN A 150 -17.65 10.80 -0.94
CA GLN A 150 -18.69 9.86 -0.49
C GLN A 150 -18.37 8.39 -0.76
N ARG A 151 -17.62 8.11 -1.83
CA ARG A 151 -17.36 6.74 -2.28
C ARG A 151 -16.08 6.63 -3.09
N HIS A 152 -15.52 5.43 -3.13
CA HIS A 152 -14.49 5.07 -4.09
C HIS A 152 -15.11 4.88 -5.50
N HIS A 153 -14.61 5.64 -6.47
CA HIS A 153 -14.96 5.55 -7.89
C HIS A 153 -13.69 5.78 -8.72
N TYR A 154 -13.12 4.69 -9.24
CA TYR A 154 -11.89 4.70 -10.02
C TYR A 154 -11.98 5.68 -11.20
N SER A 155 -10.95 6.50 -11.41
CA SER A 155 -10.96 7.55 -12.44
C SER A 155 -9.60 7.72 -13.10
N ASN A 156 -9.53 7.40 -14.40
CA ASN A 156 -8.38 7.72 -15.24
C ASN A 156 -8.21 9.24 -15.43
N PRO A 157 -9.27 10.02 -15.74
CA PRO A 157 -9.17 11.49 -15.81
C PRO A 157 -8.68 12.15 -14.51
N GLY A 158 -9.03 11.59 -13.34
CA GLY A 158 -8.51 12.09 -12.06
C GLY A 158 -6.98 12.03 -11.96
N TYR A 159 -6.36 10.99 -12.51
CA TYR A 159 -4.89 10.88 -12.55
C TYR A 159 -4.25 11.75 -13.64
N THR A 160 -4.97 12.04 -14.72
CA THR A 160 -4.58 13.10 -15.67
C THR A 160 -4.49 14.45 -14.98
N LEU A 161 -5.48 14.80 -14.16
CA LEU A 161 -5.44 16.03 -13.35
C LEU A 161 -4.25 16.07 -12.40
N LEU A 162 -3.94 14.95 -11.73
CA LEU A 162 -2.75 14.85 -10.87
C LEU A 162 -1.44 15.01 -11.64
N GLY A 163 -1.34 14.49 -12.86
CA GLY A 163 -0.18 14.72 -13.71
C GLY A 163 -0.04 16.18 -14.12
N SER A 164 -1.13 16.82 -14.57
CA SER A 164 -1.13 18.25 -14.92
C SER A 164 -0.88 19.15 -13.71
N LEU A 165 -1.31 18.75 -12.50
CA LEU A 165 -0.95 19.41 -11.24
C LEU A 165 0.57 19.39 -11.03
N VAL A 166 1.20 18.23 -11.22
CA VAL A 166 2.67 18.11 -11.12
C VAL A 166 3.35 19.03 -12.14
N GLU A 167 2.86 19.08 -13.38
CA GLU A 167 3.40 19.98 -14.41
C GLU A 167 3.27 21.45 -14.04
N ALA A 168 2.10 21.86 -13.53
CA ALA A 168 1.83 23.23 -13.12
C ALA A 168 2.75 23.67 -11.96
N VAL A 169 2.94 22.81 -10.96
CA VAL A 169 3.76 23.12 -9.78
C VAL A 169 5.26 23.11 -10.11
N ARG A 170 5.72 22.20 -10.99
CA ARG A 170 7.15 22.07 -11.34
C ARG A 170 7.59 22.94 -12.52
N GLY A 171 6.67 23.37 -13.38
CA GLY A 171 6.99 24.07 -14.63
C GLY A 171 7.74 23.21 -15.66
N ALA A 172 7.59 21.88 -15.59
CA ALA A 172 8.20 20.90 -16.49
C ALA A 172 7.21 19.77 -16.77
N SER A 173 7.39 19.03 -17.87
CA SER A 173 6.46 17.94 -18.22
C SER A 173 6.46 16.82 -17.17
N TRP A 174 5.34 16.12 -17.05
CA TRP A 174 5.18 15.03 -16.08
C TRP A 174 6.25 13.95 -16.26
N GLU A 175 6.60 13.63 -17.51
CA GLU A 175 7.66 12.66 -17.83
C GLU A 175 9.04 13.13 -17.35
N GLU A 176 9.39 14.40 -17.58
CA GLU A 176 10.68 14.97 -17.17
C GLU A 176 10.82 14.96 -15.64
N VAL A 177 9.75 15.35 -14.95
CA VAL A 177 9.68 15.34 -13.48
C VAL A 177 9.77 13.90 -12.97
N LEU A 178 9.00 12.97 -13.53
CA LEU A 178 9.02 11.55 -13.15
C LEU A 178 10.42 10.95 -13.29
N ARG A 179 11.08 11.19 -14.42
CA ARG A 179 12.43 10.70 -14.69
C ARG A 179 13.41 11.19 -13.63
N ARG A 180 13.46 12.51 -13.40
CA ARG A 180 14.43 13.16 -12.50
C ARG A 180 14.18 12.83 -11.03
N GLU A 181 12.92 12.79 -10.59
CA GLU A 181 12.57 12.77 -9.16
C GLU A 181 12.24 11.37 -8.63
N VAL A 182 12.02 10.39 -9.51
CA VAL A 182 11.69 9.01 -9.11
C VAL A 182 12.59 8.00 -9.83
N LEU A 183 12.59 8.00 -11.17
CA LEU A 183 13.22 6.90 -11.91
C LEU A 183 14.75 6.90 -11.77
N GLU A 184 15.41 8.05 -11.90
CA GLU A 184 16.86 8.18 -11.75
C GLU A 184 17.35 7.88 -10.32
N PRO A 185 16.74 8.45 -9.26
CA PRO A 185 17.11 8.12 -7.88
C PRO A 185 16.99 6.63 -7.54
N LEU A 186 15.96 5.95 -8.06
CA LEU A 186 15.74 4.52 -7.85
C LEU A 186 16.52 3.62 -8.82
N GLY A 187 17.26 4.19 -9.76
CA GLY A 187 18.02 3.43 -10.76
C GLY A 187 17.15 2.67 -11.77
N MET A 188 15.93 3.17 -12.03
CA MET A 188 14.96 2.60 -12.97
C MET A 188 15.20 3.09 -14.40
N HIS A 189 16.40 2.82 -14.92
CA HIS A 189 16.87 3.34 -16.21
C HIS A 189 16.18 2.72 -17.43
N ARG A 190 15.37 1.68 -17.24
CA ARG A 190 14.60 0.97 -18.27
C ARG A 190 13.10 1.22 -18.10
N THR A 191 12.74 2.27 -17.36
CA THR A 191 11.37 2.78 -17.26
C THR A 191 11.25 4.10 -18.00
N GLY A 192 10.10 4.39 -18.60
CA GLY A 192 9.85 5.62 -19.35
C GLY A 192 8.47 5.67 -20.01
N SER A 193 8.12 6.81 -20.62
CA SER A 193 6.82 7.00 -21.29
C SER A 193 6.73 6.30 -22.65
N LEU A 194 7.86 6.13 -23.33
CA LEU A 194 7.95 5.51 -24.65
C LEU A 194 8.82 4.23 -24.60
N PRO A 195 8.50 3.22 -25.43
CA PRO A 195 9.25 1.97 -25.45
C PRO A 195 10.68 2.17 -26.00
N ARG A 196 11.63 1.44 -25.41
CA ARG A 196 13.04 1.34 -25.82
C ARG A 196 13.41 -0.13 -25.95
N ALA A 197 14.07 -0.50 -27.05
CA ALA A 197 14.49 -1.88 -27.30
C ALA A 197 15.46 -2.39 -26.20
N PRO A 198 15.38 -3.68 -25.80
CA PRO A 198 14.31 -4.63 -26.15
C PRO A 198 12.97 -4.29 -25.45
N HIS A 199 11.87 -4.35 -26.19
CA HIS A 199 10.51 -4.25 -25.66
C HIS A 199 9.61 -5.29 -26.31
N ALA A 200 8.58 -5.75 -25.61
CA ALA A 200 7.58 -6.65 -26.15
C ALA A 200 6.64 -5.90 -27.12
N GLY A 201 6.27 -6.57 -28.21
CA GLY A 201 5.12 -6.16 -29.03
C GLY A 201 3.82 -6.62 -28.37
N GLY A 202 2.78 -5.80 -28.44
CA GLY A 202 1.44 -6.12 -27.92
C GLY A 202 0.67 -7.01 -28.89
N TRP A 203 -0.19 -7.88 -28.35
CA TRP A 203 -1.04 -8.77 -29.13
C TRP A 203 -2.49 -8.76 -28.64
N ALA A 204 -3.43 -8.81 -29.57
CA ALA A 204 -4.81 -9.14 -29.30
C ALA A 204 -5.02 -10.62 -29.62
N VAL A 205 -5.45 -11.40 -28.62
CA VAL A 205 -5.75 -12.82 -28.77
C VAL A 205 -7.24 -12.98 -29.03
N HIS A 206 -7.61 -13.75 -30.05
CA HIS A 206 -9.01 -13.98 -30.38
C HIS A 206 -9.70 -14.78 -29.25
N PRO A 207 -10.87 -14.33 -28.75
CA PRO A 207 -11.50 -14.93 -27.57
C PRO A 207 -11.96 -16.38 -27.76
N TRP A 208 -12.16 -16.83 -29.01
CA TRP A 208 -12.72 -18.15 -29.32
C TRP A 208 -11.87 -19.01 -30.27
N ALA A 209 -10.64 -18.59 -30.61
CA ALA A 209 -9.78 -19.32 -31.55
C ALA A 209 -8.31 -19.03 -31.27
N ASP A 210 -7.41 -20.00 -31.45
CA ASP A 210 -5.96 -19.88 -31.30
C ASP A 210 -5.33 -19.07 -32.43
N ALA A 211 -5.73 -17.80 -32.47
CA ALA A 211 -5.29 -16.77 -33.39
C ALA A 211 -5.01 -15.50 -32.59
N MET A 212 -4.01 -14.75 -33.03
CA MET A 212 -3.68 -13.44 -32.49
C MET A 212 -3.32 -12.47 -33.61
N LEU A 213 -3.48 -11.18 -33.36
CA LEU A 213 -3.05 -10.11 -34.26
C LEU A 213 -2.22 -9.07 -33.50
N PRO A 214 -1.32 -8.34 -34.17
CA PRO A 214 -0.56 -7.27 -33.54
C PRO A 214 -1.50 -6.19 -32.99
N GLU A 215 -1.31 -5.80 -31.73
CA GLU A 215 -2.05 -4.73 -31.07
C GLU A 215 -1.14 -3.50 -30.92
N PRO A 216 -1.36 -2.42 -31.70
CA PRO A 216 -0.53 -1.24 -31.65
C PRO A 216 -0.74 -0.43 -30.37
N ALA A 217 0.36 0.11 -29.85
CA ALA A 217 0.34 1.05 -28.74
C ALA A 217 0.26 2.50 -29.26
N GLU A 218 -0.61 3.30 -28.64
CA GLU A 218 -0.73 4.74 -28.89
C GLU A 218 0.00 5.57 -27.83
N ASP A 219 0.50 6.74 -28.21
CA ASP A 219 0.90 7.78 -27.24
C ASP A 219 -0.36 8.44 -26.67
N LEU A 220 -0.53 8.38 -25.35
CA LEU A 220 -1.75 8.80 -24.66
C LEU A 220 -1.79 10.31 -24.37
N GLY A 221 -0.72 11.06 -24.62
CA GLY A 221 -0.68 12.52 -24.42
C GLY A 221 -1.05 12.91 -22.98
N LEU A 222 -2.05 13.77 -22.79
CA LEU A 222 -2.51 14.18 -21.45
C LEU A 222 -2.96 13.01 -20.58
N MET A 223 -3.40 11.88 -21.15
CA MET A 223 -3.76 10.68 -20.39
C MET A 223 -2.54 9.87 -19.91
N ALA A 224 -1.31 10.30 -20.23
CA ALA A 224 -0.12 9.55 -19.90
C ALA A 224 0.09 9.25 -18.40
N PRO A 225 -0.17 10.19 -17.47
CA PRO A 225 -0.07 9.97 -16.03
C PRO A 225 -1.01 8.89 -15.49
N ALA A 226 -2.03 8.49 -16.26
CA ALA A 226 -2.96 7.43 -15.89
C ALA A 226 -2.51 6.03 -16.35
N GLY A 227 -1.64 5.90 -17.37
CA GLY A 227 -1.36 4.58 -17.93
C GLY A 227 -0.19 4.39 -18.89
N GLN A 228 0.57 5.42 -19.25
CA GLN A 228 1.49 5.38 -20.40
C GLN A 228 2.71 4.48 -20.23
N LEU A 229 3.22 4.31 -19.00
CA LEU A 229 4.59 3.87 -18.80
C LEU A 229 4.89 2.49 -19.37
N TRP A 230 6.15 2.33 -19.74
CA TRP A 230 6.80 1.08 -20.06
C TRP A 230 7.88 0.81 -19.01
N SER A 231 7.98 -0.43 -18.56
CA SER A 231 8.96 -0.83 -17.55
C SER A 231 9.33 -2.30 -17.70
N THR A 232 10.25 -2.76 -16.87
CA THR A 232 10.77 -4.14 -16.86
C THR A 232 10.52 -4.76 -15.49
N THR A 233 10.62 -6.08 -15.37
CA THR A 233 10.50 -6.71 -14.04
C THR A 233 11.64 -6.28 -13.12
N ALA A 234 12.85 -6.06 -13.64
CA ALA A 234 13.98 -5.59 -12.86
C ALA A 234 13.74 -4.19 -12.26
N ASP A 235 13.25 -3.24 -13.06
CA ASP A 235 12.95 -1.88 -12.60
C ASP A 235 11.77 -1.87 -11.62
N LEU A 236 10.71 -2.62 -11.93
CA LEU A 236 9.55 -2.72 -11.04
C LEU A 236 9.87 -3.38 -9.70
N LEU A 237 10.84 -4.29 -9.61
CA LEU A 237 11.30 -4.81 -8.32
C LEU A 237 12.10 -3.79 -7.50
N ARG A 238 12.80 -2.83 -8.14
CA ARG A 238 13.39 -1.68 -7.44
C ARG A 238 12.30 -0.76 -6.91
N PHE A 239 11.28 -0.50 -7.72
CA PHE A 239 10.11 0.27 -7.28
C PHE A 239 9.35 -0.43 -6.15
N ALA A 240 9.21 -1.76 -6.20
CA ALA A 240 8.62 -2.55 -5.13
C ALA A 240 9.41 -2.46 -3.81
N ALA A 241 10.75 -2.41 -3.87
CA ALA A 241 11.60 -2.16 -2.71
C ALA A 241 11.32 -0.78 -2.11
N PHE A 242 11.24 0.25 -2.95
CA PHE A 242 10.85 1.60 -2.54
C PHE A 242 9.45 1.63 -1.91
N LEU A 243 8.46 0.94 -2.49
CA LEU A 243 7.11 0.86 -1.91
C LEU A 243 7.10 0.08 -0.59
N ALA A 244 8.03 -0.85 -0.36
CA ALA A 244 8.13 -1.58 0.89
C ALA A 244 8.70 -0.71 2.01
N GLU A 245 9.78 0.03 1.75
CA GLU A 245 10.65 0.62 2.79
C GLU A 245 10.69 2.17 2.78
N GLY A 246 10.35 2.80 1.67
CA GLY A 246 10.66 4.21 1.39
C GLY A 246 12.10 4.43 0.93
N ASP A 247 12.39 5.63 0.45
CA ASP A 247 13.73 6.10 0.09
C ASP A 247 13.77 7.62 0.19
N ASP A 248 14.59 8.19 1.08
CA ASP A 248 14.65 9.64 1.33
C ASP A 248 15.05 10.47 0.11
N ARG A 249 15.60 9.85 -0.95
CA ARG A 249 15.86 10.53 -2.23
C ARG A 249 14.59 10.77 -3.05
N VAL A 250 13.51 10.06 -2.73
CA VAL A 250 12.21 10.09 -3.43
C VAL A 250 11.08 10.45 -2.48
N LEU A 251 10.77 9.55 -1.54
CA LEU A 251 9.70 9.69 -0.56
C LEU A 251 10.06 8.86 0.68
N GLY A 252 10.09 9.49 1.85
CA GLY A 252 10.49 8.83 3.10
C GLY A 252 9.50 7.74 3.54
N ALA A 253 9.97 6.87 4.43
CA ALA A 253 9.19 5.71 4.92
C ALA A 253 7.80 6.10 5.45
N ALA A 254 7.69 7.20 6.20
CA ALA A 254 6.41 7.65 6.78
C ALA A 254 5.36 8.01 5.71
N SER A 255 5.78 8.68 4.63
CA SER A 255 4.89 9.04 3.52
C SER A 255 4.52 7.82 2.67
N VAL A 256 5.44 6.86 2.51
CA VAL A 256 5.13 5.57 1.89
C VAL A 256 4.14 4.76 2.75
N GLU A 257 4.26 4.79 4.09
CA GLU A 257 3.28 4.17 4.99
C GLU A 257 1.89 4.82 4.90
N GLU A 258 1.82 6.14 4.67
CA GLU A 258 0.56 6.85 4.42
C GLU A 258 -0.10 6.39 3.10
N MET A 259 0.68 6.15 2.04
CA MET A 259 0.15 5.61 0.77
C MET A 259 -0.55 4.26 0.96
N LYS A 260 -0.07 3.47 1.93
CA LYS A 260 -0.57 2.13 2.27
C LYS A 260 -1.78 2.15 3.18
N GLN A 261 -2.29 3.31 3.57
CA GLN A 261 -3.52 3.41 4.35
C GLN A 261 -4.73 3.56 3.44
N PRO A 262 -5.89 2.94 3.79
CA PRO A 262 -7.14 3.17 3.09
C PRO A 262 -7.50 4.66 3.07
N SER A 263 -7.77 5.22 1.88
CA SER A 263 -8.10 6.63 1.70
C SER A 263 -9.59 6.94 1.86
N ALA A 264 -10.45 5.93 1.72
CA ALA A 264 -11.90 6.06 1.86
C ALA A 264 -12.50 4.78 2.44
N ALA A 265 -13.67 4.90 3.07
CA ALA A 265 -14.41 3.74 3.53
C ALA A 265 -14.84 2.87 2.33
N PRO A 266 -14.69 1.54 2.41
CA PRO A 266 -15.12 0.66 1.32
C PRO A 266 -16.64 0.73 1.18
N GLU A 267 -17.14 0.85 -0.06
CA GLU A 267 -18.60 0.84 -0.35
C GLU A 267 -19.25 -0.52 -0.05
N THR A 268 -18.46 -1.60 -0.04
CA THR A 268 -18.95 -2.96 0.16
C THR A 268 -18.14 -3.64 1.25
N ALA A 269 -18.62 -4.79 1.74
CA ALA A 269 -17.83 -5.66 2.62
C ALA A 269 -16.61 -6.31 1.93
N SER A 270 -16.25 -5.86 0.72
CA SER A 270 -15.00 -6.23 0.07
C SER A 270 -13.82 -5.85 0.96
N LEU A 271 -12.85 -6.75 1.07
CA LEU A 271 -11.61 -6.47 1.78
C LEU A 271 -10.65 -5.61 0.94
N ASP A 272 -10.95 -5.46 -0.35
CA ASP A 272 -10.16 -4.66 -1.27
C ASP A 272 -10.42 -3.18 -1.03
N GLN A 273 -9.34 -2.46 -0.77
CA GLN A 273 -9.33 -1.04 -0.46
C GLN A 273 -8.37 -0.32 -1.41
N TYR A 274 -8.47 1.02 -1.42
CA TYR A 274 -7.56 1.87 -2.18
C TYR A 274 -6.96 2.90 -1.23
N GLY A 275 -5.66 3.15 -1.38
CA GLY A 275 -4.91 4.14 -0.64
C GLY A 275 -4.55 5.31 -1.55
N LEU A 276 -3.40 5.94 -1.32
CA LEU A 276 -2.96 7.04 -2.19
C LEU A 276 -2.18 6.48 -3.38
N GLY A 277 -2.92 6.09 -4.43
CA GLY A 277 -2.35 5.49 -5.66
C GLY A 277 -1.93 4.03 -5.56
N LEU A 278 -2.45 3.31 -4.56
CA LEU A 278 -2.17 1.90 -4.31
C LEU A 278 -3.47 1.14 -4.07
N GLN A 279 -3.55 -0.05 -4.63
CA GLN A 279 -4.53 -1.07 -4.24
C GLN A 279 -4.03 -1.79 -2.98
N LEU A 280 -4.97 -2.05 -2.07
CA LEU A 280 -4.75 -2.83 -0.85
C LEU A 280 -5.67 -4.05 -0.90
N ILE A 281 -5.11 -5.24 -1.01
CA ILE A 281 -5.87 -6.49 -1.14
C ILE A 281 -5.54 -7.40 0.02
N ARG A 282 -6.57 -7.90 0.72
CA ARG A 282 -6.40 -8.89 1.79
C ARG A 282 -6.68 -10.29 1.26
N ARG A 283 -5.68 -11.17 1.29
CA ARG A 283 -5.79 -12.55 0.78
C ARG A 283 -5.01 -13.50 1.67
N LYS A 284 -5.63 -14.63 2.05
CA LYS A 284 -5.02 -15.68 2.91
C LYS A 284 -4.34 -15.15 4.18
N GLY A 285 -4.88 -14.09 4.79
CA GLY A 285 -4.27 -13.49 5.97
C GLY A 285 -3.01 -12.65 5.70
N ARG A 286 -2.73 -12.30 4.44
CA ARG A 286 -1.72 -11.33 3.99
C ARG A 286 -2.36 -10.09 3.41
N THR A 287 -1.68 -8.96 3.55
CA THR A 287 -2.06 -7.69 2.93
C THR A 287 -1.09 -7.41 1.80
N PHE A 288 -1.63 -7.33 0.59
CA PHE A 288 -0.90 -7.01 -0.62
C PHE A 288 -1.08 -5.53 -0.93
N ILE A 289 0.04 -4.86 -1.18
CA ILE A 289 0.08 -3.46 -1.59
C ILE A 289 0.70 -3.39 -2.97
N GLY A 290 0.10 -2.61 -3.87
CA GLY A 290 0.63 -2.46 -5.22
C GLY A 290 -0.43 -1.97 -6.18
N HIS A 291 -0.33 -2.37 -7.45
CA HIS A 291 -1.34 -2.02 -8.44
C HIS A 291 -1.28 -2.97 -9.64
N THR A 292 -2.42 -3.22 -10.27
CA THR A 292 -2.51 -3.87 -11.58
C THR A 292 -2.54 -2.86 -12.72
N GLY A 293 -2.24 -3.31 -13.93
CA GLY A 293 -2.23 -2.48 -15.13
C GLY A 293 -2.86 -3.22 -16.29
N SER A 294 -3.64 -2.49 -17.08
CA SER A 294 -4.20 -2.99 -18.34
C SER A 294 -4.15 -1.86 -19.35
N LEU A 295 -3.70 -2.18 -20.55
CA LEU A 295 -3.88 -1.41 -21.79
C LEU A 295 -4.02 -2.43 -22.93
N PRO A 296 -4.58 -2.07 -24.08
CA PRO A 296 -4.63 -2.94 -25.24
C PRO A 296 -3.26 -3.57 -25.54
N GLY A 297 -3.21 -4.90 -25.52
CA GLY A 297 -2.03 -5.70 -25.77
C GLY A 297 -1.15 -5.93 -24.54
N PHE A 298 -1.52 -5.48 -23.33
CA PHE A 298 -0.67 -5.60 -22.16
C PHE A 298 -1.43 -5.72 -20.83
N LEU A 299 -0.90 -6.56 -19.93
CA LEU A 299 -1.28 -6.64 -18.53
C LEU A 299 -0.04 -6.58 -17.65
N ALA A 300 -0.17 -5.93 -16.49
CA ALA A 300 0.88 -5.84 -15.48
C ALA A 300 0.32 -6.03 -14.08
N ALA A 301 1.12 -6.57 -13.18
CA ALA A 301 0.86 -6.55 -11.76
C ALA A 301 2.17 -6.41 -10.99
N LEU A 302 2.15 -5.57 -9.95
CA LEU A 302 3.17 -5.49 -8.92
C LEU A 302 2.46 -5.65 -7.58
N TRP A 303 2.90 -6.60 -6.78
CA TRP A 303 2.43 -6.76 -5.41
C TRP A 303 3.59 -6.88 -4.43
N VAL A 304 3.42 -6.24 -3.27
CA VAL A 304 4.33 -6.29 -2.12
C VAL A 304 3.55 -6.84 -0.93
N SER A 305 4.07 -7.88 -0.29
CA SER A 305 3.72 -8.26 1.09
C SER A 305 4.84 -7.75 2.00
N ALA A 306 4.60 -6.64 2.70
CA ALA A 306 5.58 -6.05 3.61
C ALA A 306 5.83 -6.95 4.84
N GLU A 307 4.79 -7.68 5.28
CA GLU A 307 4.88 -8.62 6.42
C GLU A 307 5.85 -9.78 6.13
N ASP A 308 5.85 -10.28 4.88
CA ASP A 308 6.71 -11.37 4.43
C ASP A 308 8.06 -10.87 3.85
N ASP A 309 8.19 -9.56 3.57
CA ASP A 309 9.28 -8.95 2.78
C ASP A 309 9.49 -9.68 1.44
N VAL A 310 8.37 -9.87 0.74
CA VAL A 310 8.32 -10.51 -0.59
C VAL A 310 7.53 -9.61 -1.53
N ALA A 311 8.05 -9.43 -2.75
CA ALA A 311 7.33 -8.74 -3.82
C ALA A 311 7.41 -9.54 -5.12
N ALA A 312 6.35 -9.49 -5.93
CA ALA A 312 6.31 -10.12 -7.23
C ALA A 312 5.83 -9.15 -8.30
N VAL A 313 6.44 -9.27 -9.48
CA VAL A 313 6.03 -8.56 -10.69
C VAL A 313 5.71 -9.59 -11.75
N VAL A 314 4.60 -9.40 -12.47
CA VAL A 314 4.23 -10.20 -13.64
C VAL A 314 3.78 -9.28 -14.76
N LEU A 315 4.34 -9.47 -15.96
CA LEU A 315 4.06 -8.68 -17.16
C LEU A 315 3.67 -9.64 -18.30
N VAL A 316 2.61 -9.28 -19.04
CA VAL A 316 2.05 -10.06 -20.15
C VAL A 316 1.79 -9.13 -21.33
N ASN A 317 2.00 -9.59 -22.56
CA ASN A 317 1.74 -8.82 -23.78
C ASN A 317 0.43 -9.24 -24.50
N ALA A 318 -0.64 -9.37 -23.72
CA ALA A 318 -2.02 -9.46 -24.18
C ALA A 318 -2.96 -8.85 -23.13
N THR A 319 -4.11 -8.31 -23.55
CA THR A 319 -5.08 -7.63 -22.66
C THR A 319 -5.91 -8.61 -21.81
N SER A 320 -6.06 -9.86 -22.24
CA SER A 320 -7.04 -10.78 -21.67
C SER A 320 -6.48 -12.19 -21.49
N GLY A 321 -7.22 -13.02 -20.75
CA GLY A 321 -6.92 -14.44 -20.52
C GLY A 321 -6.15 -14.71 -19.22
N VAL A 322 -5.21 -13.85 -18.84
CA VAL A 322 -4.43 -14.03 -17.60
C VAL A 322 -5.05 -13.20 -16.47
N ALA A 323 -5.41 -13.84 -15.36
CA ALA A 323 -5.76 -13.17 -14.10
C ALA A 323 -4.50 -12.60 -13.42
N ILE A 324 -3.94 -11.53 -13.98
CA ILE A 324 -2.57 -11.05 -13.71
C ILE A 324 -2.31 -10.75 -12.22
N GLY A 325 -3.30 -10.15 -11.54
CA GLY A 325 -3.22 -9.87 -10.11
C GLY A 325 -3.11 -11.14 -9.26
N GLU A 326 -3.91 -12.17 -9.58
CA GLU A 326 -3.86 -13.47 -8.90
C GLU A 326 -2.55 -14.20 -9.15
N VAL A 327 -2.04 -14.17 -10.40
CA VAL A 327 -0.73 -14.78 -10.71
C VAL A 327 0.36 -14.15 -9.85
N ALA A 328 0.45 -12.82 -9.81
CA ALA A 328 1.46 -12.13 -9.01
C ALA A 328 1.31 -12.41 -7.51
N ALA A 329 0.07 -12.41 -6.97
CA ALA A 329 -0.19 -12.75 -5.57
C ALA A 329 0.19 -14.21 -5.25
N ASP A 330 -0.05 -15.14 -6.17
CA ASP A 330 0.35 -16.54 -6.03
C ASP A 330 1.88 -16.70 -5.97
N LEU A 331 2.66 -15.90 -6.71
CA LEU A 331 4.12 -15.96 -6.65
C LEU A 331 4.64 -15.54 -5.27
N VAL A 332 4.04 -14.50 -4.68
CA VAL A 332 4.34 -14.08 -3.30
C VAL A 332 3.96 -15.18 -2.30
N ASP A 333 2.74 -15.72 -2.41
CA ASP A 333 2.26 -16.79 -1.52
C ASP A 333 3.16 -18.02 -1.58
N ILE A 334 3.56 -18.47 -2.77
CA ILE A 334 4.46 -19.62 -2.96
C ILE A 334 5.75 -19.42 -2.19
N VAL A 335 6.37 -18.24 -2.28
CA VAL A 335 7.62 -17.96 -1.57
C VAL A 335 7.40 -17.81 -0.07
N ALA A 336 6.37 -17.08 0.36
CA ALA A 336 6.07 -16.87 1.77
C ALA A 336 5.72 -18.18 2.51
N GLU A 337 5.04 -19.11 1.85
CA GLU A 337 4.64 -20.41 2.42
C GLU A 337 5.76 -21.45 2.37
N ALA A 338 6.50 -21.54 1.25
CA ALA A 338 7.56 -22.54 1.10
C ALA A 338 8.86 -22.13 1.80
N GLU A 339 9.10 -20.82 1.94
CA GLU A 339 10.32 -20.25 2.52
C GLU A 339 9.98 -19.16 3.54
N PRO A 340 9.31 -19.51 4.65
CA PRO A 340 8.97 -18.55 5.69
C PRO A 340 10.25 -17.90 6.24
N ARG A 341 10.18 -16.60 6.54
CA ARG A 341 11.30 -15.88 7.14
C ARG A 341 11.64 -16.49 8.50
N ILE A 342 12.91 -16.83 8.69
CA ILE A 342 13.42 -17.20 10.01
C ILE A 342 13.48 -15.90 10.83
N PRO A 343 12.73 -15.77 11.94
CA PRO A 343 12.80 -14.58 12.77
C PRO A 343 14.18 -14.47 13.40
N GLU A 344 14.64 -13.23 13.62
CA GLU A 344 15.84 -12.99 14.41
C GLU A 344 15.73 -13.68 15.78
N PRO A 345 16.81 -14.26 16.30
CA PRO A 345 16.81 -14.81 17.64
C PRO A 345 16.32 -13.76 18.63
N TRP A 346 15.43 -14.16 19.53
CA TRP A 346 15.02 -13.29 20.62
C TRP A 346 16.25 -12.84 21.41
N ARG A 347 16.33 -11.53 21.67
CA ARG A 347 17.37 -10.92 22.50
C ARG A 347 16.71 -10.21 23.67
N PRO A 348 17.21 -10.38 24.90
CA PRO A 348 16.77 -9.56 26.01
C PRO A 348 17.17 -8.09 25.77
N LEU A 349 16.50 -7.17 26.47
CA LEU A 349 16.94 -5.77 26.53
C LEU A 349 18.40 -5.71 27.01
N PRO A 350 19.26 -4.88 26.39
CA PRO A 350 20.64 -4.73 26.83
C PRO A 350 20.73 -4.14 28.24
N GLU A 351 19.79 -3.27 28.60
CA GLU A 351 19.62 -2.67 29.92
C GLU A 351 18.13 -2.65 30.28
N ILE A 352 17.81 -2.94 31.55
CA ILE A 352 16.44 -2.95 32.07
C ILE A 352 16.23 -1.72 32.94
N ASP A 353 15.23 -0.92 32.59
CA ASP A 353 14.70 0.14 33.43
C ASP A 353 13.76 -0.48 34.47
N ALA A 354 14.13 -0.39 35.76
CA ALA A 354 13.37 -1.00 36.85
C ALA A 354 11.97 -0.38 36.99
N GLU A 355 11.79 0.90 36.68
CA GLU A 355 10.48 1.55 36.75
C GLU A 355 9.58 1.05 35.62
N LEU A 356 10.10 0.92 34.41
CA LEU A 356 9.33 0.36 33.29
C LEU A 356 9.02 -1.11 33.49
N LEU A 357 9.97 -1.89 34.02
CA LEU A 357 9.73 -3.29 34.35
C LEU A 357 8.63 -3.41 35.41
N ALA A 358 8.63 -2.52 36.41
CA ALA A 358 7.62 -2.51 37.46
C ALA A 358 6.22 -2.27 36.89
N LEU A 359 6.05 -1.53 35.78
CA LEU A 359 4.75 -1.31 35.13
C LEU A 359 4.14 -2.58 34.50
N THR A 360 4.96 -3.60 34.21
CA THR A 360 4.49 -4.79 33.52
C THR A 360 3.51 -5.63 34.35
N GLY A 361 2.80 -6.54 33.70
CA GLY A 361 1.86 -7.46 34.34
C GLY A 361 0.40 -7.03 34.18
N ALA A 362 -0.44 -7.48 35.10
CA ALA A 362 -1.88 -7.26 35.03
C ALA A 362 -2.27 -5.82 35.38
N TRP A 363 -3.26 -5.34 34.65
CA TRP A 363 -3.96 -4.07 34.83
C TRP A 363 -5.45 -4.31 34.59
N TYR A 364 -6.31 -3.47 35.16
CA TYR A 364 -7.76 -3.65 35.11
C TYR A 364 -8.46 -2.36 34.77
N TRP A 365 -9.23 -2.37 33.69
CA TRP A 365 -10.26 -1.36 33.49
C TRP A 365 -11.59 -1.91 34.01
N ALA A 366 -12.06 -1.37 35.13
CA ALA A 366 -13.12 -2.00 35.93
C ALA A 366 -12.77 -3.46 36.25
N THR A 367 -13.53 -4.43 35.74
CA THR A 367 -13.27 -5.87 35.92
C THR A 367 -12.56 -6.52 34.75
N ARG A 368 -12.23 -5.77 33.69
CA ARG A 368 -11.62 -6.34 32.49
C ARG A 368 -10.10 -6.40 32.64
N PRO A 369 -9.50 -7.60 32.69
CA PRO A 369 -8.06 -7.74 32.82
C PRO A 369 -7.35 -7.47 31.50
N THR A 370 -6.33 -6.64 31.58
CA THR A 370 -5.36 -6.35 30.53
C THR A 370 -3.95 -6.66 31.01
N LEU A 371 -3.04 -6.90 30.07
CA LEU A 371 -1.62 -7.11 30.33
C LEU A 371 -0.84 -5.98 29.69
N LEU A 372 0.04 -5.39 30.49
CA LEU A 372 1.06 -4.47 29.99
C LEU A 372 2.38 -5.22 29.90
N ARG A 373 3.02 -5.17 28.73
CA ARG A 373 4.33 -5.77 28.47
C ARG A 373 5.33 -4.69 28.06
N LEU A 374 6.56 -4.82 28.53
CA LEU A 374 7.70 -4.03 28.04
C LEU A 374 8.30 -4.71 26.80
N THR A 375 8.49 -3.97 25.72
CA THR A 375 9.03 -4.48 24.46
C THR A 375 10.53 -4.15 24.29
N ALA A 376 11.18 -4.82 23.33
CA ALA A 376 12.64 -4.73 23.11
C ALA A 376 13.13 -3.34 22.67
N ASP A 377 12.24 -2.50 22.16
CA ASP A 377 12.44 -1.09 21.80
C ASP A 377 12.17 -0.13 22.99
N ARG A 378 12.02 -0.68 24.21
CA ARG A 378 11.56 0.04 25.41
C ARG A 378 10.14 0.62 25.28
N GLY A 379 9.37 0.14 24.31
CA GLY A 379 7.94 0.43 24.17
C GLY A 379 7.08 -0.28 25.22
N LEU A 380 5.83 0.16 25.36
CA LEU A 380 4.82 -0.55 26.15
C LEU A 380 3.78 -1.17 25.22
N GLU A 381 3.32 -2.38 25.51
CA GLU A 381 2.25 -3.05 24.76
C GLU A 381 1.13 -3.41 25.72
N LEU A 382 -0.06 -2.85 25.48
CA LEU A 382 -1.27 -3.16 26.23
C LEU A 382 -2.13 -4.15 25.44
N ARG A 383 -2.43 -5.32 26.03
CA ARG A 383 -3.23 -6.38 25.40
C ARG A 383 -4.32 -6.90 26.33
N GLN A 384 -5.39 -7.43 25.77
CA GLN A 384 -6.39 -8.17 26.54
C GLN A 384 -5.87 -9.58 26.86
N VAL A 385 -6.15 -10.08 28.07
CA VAL A 385 -5.71 -11.43 28.50
C VAL A 385 -6.27 -12.54 27.60
N ASN A 386 -7.51 -12.39 27.12
CA ASN A 386 -8.16 -13.36 26.23
C ASN A 386 -7.90 -13.09 24.73
N GLY A 387 -7.03 -12.13 24.40
CA GLY A 387 -6.70 -11.73 23.02
C GLY A 387 -7.81 -10.99 22.26
N GLN A 388 -8.98 -10.77 22.88
CA GLN A 388 -10.14 -10.14 22.24
C GLN A 388 -10.45 -8.80 22.91
N GLY A 389 -10.32 -7.70 22.15
CA GLY A 389 -10.69 -6.36 22.59
C GLY A 389 -9.63 -5.31 22.29
N ARG A 390 -9.66 -4.20 23.02
CA ARG A 390 -8.83 -3.02 22.75
C ARG A 390 -7.40 -3.22 23.27
N GLY A 391 -6.43 -2.81 22.46
CA GLY A 391 -5.02 -2.83 22.78
C GLY A 391 -4.26 -1.92 21.82
N ALA A 392 -3.00 -1.63 22.17
CA ALA A 392 -2.08 -0.85 21.35
C ALA A 392 -0.64 -1.03 21.84
N ARG A 393 0.32 -0.76 20.96
CA ARG A 393 1.71 -0.46 21.32
C ARG A 393 1.89 1.03 21.56
N PHE A 394 2.84 1.38 22.42
CA PHE A 394 3.10 2.75 22.83
C PHE A 394 4.60 3.05 22.81
N VAL A 395 4.94 4.24 22.35
CA VAL A 395 6.31 4.78 22.42
C VAL A 395 6.34 6.00 23.36
N ALA A 396 7.43 6.14 24.11
CA ALA A 396 7.61 7.25 25.03
C ALA A 396 7.78 8.58 24.27
N ARG A 397 7.27 9.65 24.86
CA ARG A 397 7.47 11.03 24.41
C ARG A 397 8.41 11.78 25.37
N PRO A 398 9.10 12.84 24.90
CA PRO A 398 9.99 13.65 25.74
C PRO A 398 9.30 14.30 26.95
N ASP A 399 7.97 14.47 26.91
CA ASP A 399 7.16 15.03 27.99
C ASP A 399 6.83 14.01 29.10
N GLY A 400 7.36 12.79 29.02
CA GLY A 400 7.11 11.71 29.98
C GLY A 400 5.80 10.94 29.75
N THR A 401 5.04 11.28 28.71
CA THR A 401 3.86 10.52 28.29
C THR A 401 4.21 9.47 27.24
N TRP A 402 3.22 8.71 26.82
CA TRP A 402 3.36 7.68 25.79
C TRP A 402 2.28 7.85 24.74
N VAL A 403 2.58 7.62 23.47
CA VAL A 403 1.61 7.68 22.37
C VAL A 403 1.33 6.32 21.79
N GLY A 404 0.06 6.00 21.62
CA GLY A 404 -0.38 4.76 20.98
C GLY A 404 -0.06 4.77 19.48
N LEU A 405 0.45 3.66 18.99
CA LEU A 405 0.95 3.51 17.62
C LEU A 405 -0.07 2.84 16.69
N ASP A 406 -0.99 2.06 17.26
CA ASP A 406 -1.88 1.19 16.48
C ASP A 406 -3.17 0.85 17.24
N GLY A 407 -4.06 0.12 16.55
CA GLY A 407 -5.30 -0.37 17.12
C GLY A 407 -6.27 0.75 17.51
N TYR A 408 -7.06 0.49 18.55
CA TYR A 408 -8.07 1.43 19.02
C TYR A 408 -7.48 2.71 19.64
N TYR A 409 -6.24 2.64 20.13
CA TYR A 409 -5.58 3.75 20.82
C TYR A 409 -4.51 4.43 19.95
N ALA A 410 -4.53 4.24 18.63
CA ALA A 410 -3.61 4.93 17.72
C ALA A 410 -3.75 6.45 17.86
N GLY A 411 -2.63 7.14 18.13
CA GLY A 411 -2.58 8.59 18.40
C GLY A 411 -2.98 9.01 19.82
N GLU A 412 -3.60 8.12 20.60
CA GLU A 412 -4.03 8.41 21.98
C GLU A 412 -2.84 8.47 22.93
N THR A 413 -2.98 9.26 24.00
CA THR A 413 -1.93 9.45 25.00
C THR A 413 -2.16 8.56 26.22
N LEU A 414 -1.19 7.70 26.52
CA LEU A 414 -1.09 6.93 27.76
C LEU A 414 -0.22 7.72 28.76
N ARG A 415 -0.74 7.92 29.97
CA ARG A 415 -0.06 8.58 31.09
C ARG A 415 0.09 7.60 32.25
N ILE A 416 1.28 7.59 32.85
CA ILE A 416 1.55 6.87 34.08
C ILE A 416 1.30 7.84 35.24
N VAL A 417 0.19 7.65 35.97
CA VAL A 417 -0.16 8.51 37.08
C VAL A 417 0.45 7.96 38.36
N ARG A 418 1.11 8.83 39.13
CA ARG A 418 1.82 8.45 40.36
C ARG A 418 1.22 9.13 41.58
N ASN A 419 1.28 8.43 42.70
CA ASN A 419 0.96 8.97 44.02
C ASN A 419 2.05 9.95 44.47
N PRO A 420 1.79 10.77 45.52
CA PRO A 420 2.79 11.70 46.07
C PRO A 420 4.09 11.04 46.57
N ASP A 421 4.04 9.75 46.90
CA ASP A 421 5.21 8.96 47.31
C ASP A 421 6.03 8.40 46.13
N GLY A 422 5.63 8.69 44.89
CA GLY A 422 6.28 8.24 43.66
C GLY A 422 5.83 6.85 43.16
N SER A 423 5.04 6.12 43.93
CA SER A 423 4.45 4.84 43.50
C SER A 423 3.46 5.05 42.36
N VAL A 424 3.35 4.06 41.47
CA VAL A 424 2.38 4.12 40.36
C VAL A 424 0.99 3.87 40.90
N SER A 425 0.08 4.82 40.69
CA SER A 425 -1.33 4.75 41.08
C SER A 425 -2.14 4.00 40.02
N HIS A 426 -2.15 4.53 38.80
CA HIS A 426 -2.94 3.99 37.70
C HIS A 426 -2.34 4.41 36.35
N LEU A 427 -2.82 3.77 35.28
CA LEU A 427 -2.60 4.24 33.93
C LEU A 427 -3.84 4.97 33.44
N ASP A 428 -3.63 6.13 32.83
CA ASP A 428 -4.69 6.91 32.20
C ASP A 428 -4.50 6.90 30.69
N LEU A 429 -5.54 6.50 29.96
CA LEU A 429 -5.55 6.42 28.51
C LEU A 429 -6.89 6.93 28.00
N GLY A 430 -6.95 8.22 27.69
CA GLY A 430 -8.21 8.89 27.34
C GLY A 430 -9.17 8.95 28.52
N SER A 431 -10.28 8.20 28.47
CA SER A 431 -11.22 8.03 29.59
C SER A 431 -11.09 6.66 30.28
N PHE A 432 -10.09 5.86 29.91
CA PHE A 432 -9.85 4.53 30.45
C PHE A 432 -8.81 4.61 31.57
N VAL A 433 -9.27 4.40 32.81
CA VAL A 433 -8.41 4.27 33.98
C VAL A 433 -8.12 2.80 34.23
N PHE A 434 -6.85 2.42 34.19
CA PHE A 434 -6.40 1.06 34.48
C PHE A 434 -5.71 1.01 35.84
N THR A 435 -6.19 0.14 36.72
CA THR A 435 -5.66 -0.06 38.08
C THR A 435 -4.99 -1.42 38.23
N ARG A 436 -4.20 -1.61 39.29
CA ARG A 436 -3.54 -2.90 39.56
C ARG A 436 -4.51 -3.96 40.08
N GLU A 437 -5.59 -3.54 40.71
CA GLU A 437 -6.67 -4.39 41.18
C GLU A 437 -8.01 -3.91 40.58
N PRO A 438 -8.98 -4.81 40.33
CA PRO A 438 -10.32 -4.40 39.93
C PRO A 438 -10.96 -3.50 40.99
N TYR A 439 -11.30 -2.27 40.62
CA TYR A 439 -11.84 -1.25 41.54
C TYR A 439 -10.95 -1.02 42.78
N ASP A 440 -9.64 -0.88 42.56
CA ASP A 440 -8.67 -0.56 43.62
C ASP A 440 -9.14 0.64 44.47
N PRO A 441 -9.37 0.45 45.79
CA PRO A 441 -9.90 1.49 46.67
C PRO A 441 -8.90 2.63 46.93
N ALA A 442 -7.61 2.43 46.67
CA ALA A 442 -6.58 3.47 46.79
C ALA A 442 -6.44 4.30 45.50
N ALA A 443 -7.00 3.84 44.39
CA ALA A 443 -6.97 4.56 43.12
C ALA A 443 -8.17 5.51 42.99
N ALA A 444 -7.99 6.61 42.25
CA ALA A 444 -9.04 7.58 41.96
C ALA A 444 -10.03 7.05 40.91
N VAL A 445 -10.78 5.99 41.25
CA VAL A 445 -11.77 5.35 40.36
C VAL A 445 -13.19 5.82 40.71
N PRO A 446 -13.91 6.47 39.78
CA PRO A 446 -15.30 6.86 40.00
C PRO A 446 -16.18 5.63 40.30
N GLY A 447 -16.96 5.71 41.39
CA GLY A 447 -17.97 4.71 41.75
C GLY A 447 -17.57 3.71 42.85
N GLY A 448 -16.27 3.46 43.05
CA GLY A 448 -15.75 2.59 44.12
C GLY A 448 -16.38 1.19 44.20
N VAL A 449 -16.07 0.46 45.27
CA VAL A 449 -16.88 -0.67 45.75
C VAL A 449 -17.67 -0.20 46.97
N ASP A 450 -18.92 -0.64 47.10
CA ASP A 450 -19.70 -0.34 48.31
C ASP A 450 -19.14 -1.08 49.54
N GLU A 451 -19.62 -0.75 50.74
CA GLU A 451 -19.10 -1.28 52.02
C GLU A 451 -19.04 -2.81 52.10
N LYS A 452 -19.89 -3.50 51.35
CA LYS A 452 -19.99 -4.95 51.38
C LYS A 452 -19.19 -5.62 50.25
N GLY A 453 -18.60 -4.85 49.34
CA GLY A 453 -17.65 -5.31 48.32
C GLY A 453 -18.20 -6.35 47.33
N TRP A 454 -17.34 -7.28 46.91
CA TRP A 454 -17.68 -8.40 46.03
C TRP A 454 -18.57 -9.41 46.76
N ARG A 455 -19.64 -9.87 46.10
CA ARG A 455 -20.68 -10.73 46.69
C ARG A 455 -21.14 -11.80 45.70
N GLY A 456 -21.45 -12.99 46.22
CA GLY A 456 -22.21 -13.98 45.47
C GLY A 456 -23.70 -13.64 45.40
N LEU A 457 -24.45 -14.28 44.50
CA LEU A 457 -25.91 -14.10 44.42
C LEU A 457 -26.64 -14.46 45.73
N GLY A 458 -26.05 -15.32 46.57
CA GLY A 458 -26.57 -15.68 47.89
C GLY A 458 -26.41 -14.62 48.98
N ASP A 459 -25.54 -13.62 48.76
CA ASP A 459 -25.25 -12.57 49.75
C ASP A 459 -26.23 -11.37 49.64
N GLN A 460 -27.27 -11.49 48.81
CA GLN A 460 -28.27 -10.44 48.59
C GLN A 460 -29.39 -10.38 49.63
N GLY A 461 -29.37 -11.19 50.71
CA GLY A 461 -30.47 -11.16 51.68
C GLY A 461 -30.23 -11.83 53.02
N ALA A 462 -29.84 -11.03 54.01
CA ALA A 462 -30.35 -11.13 55.37
C ALA A 462 -30.50 -9.70 55.91
N SER A 463 -31.54 -9.01 55.44
CA SER A 463 -32.07 -7.79 56.07
C SER A 463 -33.44 -8.10 56.63
#